data_AF-A0A537KKD0-F1
#
_entry.id   AF-A0A537KKD0-F1
#
_cell.length_a   1.000
_cell.length_b   1.000
_cell.length_c   1.000
_cell.angle_alpha   90.00
_cell.angle_beta   90.00
_cell.angle_gamma   90.00
#
_symmetry.space_group_name_H-M   'P 1'
#
loop_
_entity.id
_entity.type
_entity.pdbx_description
1 polymer ?
#
loop_
_entity_poly.entity_id
_entity_poly.type
_entity_poly.pdbx_seq_one_letter_code
_entity_poly.pdbx_strand_id
1 'polypeptide(L)'
;MNKVPNKESYATSPPPAGGGFRGYIKVCGVTLPSQLEALDEMGVDLAGFIFYPKSPRFVANRISPDYLRKFRGRIAKVGVFVNMPFEELMRTVEDYRLDMVQLHGDEIPRYCEQVANYITVIKAFRLSENDPIDWMAKPYDEACDMYMFDTLGAGYGGTGKKFDWNVLKNSMIDKLFFLSGGIEPGDEEKLKQFAKENIAKKIFAVDINSKFETSPGVKDLKKVREFVENLKS
;
A
#
# COMPACT_ATOMS: atom_id res chain seq x y z
N MET A 1 18.55 -5.36 -22.29
CA MET A 1 17.14 -4.91 -22.17
C MET A 1 16.39 -5.94 -21.35
N ASN A 2 16.30 -5.74 -20.04
CA ASN A 2 15.57 -6.64 -19.15
C ASN A 2 14.10 -6.27 -19.21
N LYS A 3 13.23 -7.27 -19.41
CA LYS A 3 11.77 -7.12 -19.45
C LYS A 3 11.30 -6.32 -18.24
N VAL A 4 10.58 -5.23 -18.51
CA VAL A 4 9.74 -4.52 -17.53
C VAL A 4 8.82 -5.57 -16.86
N PRO A 5 8.65 -5.57 -15.53
CA PRO A 5 7.73 -6.46 -14.84
C PRO A 5 6.35 -6.39 -15.50
N ASN A 6 5.74 -7.54 -15.79
CA ASN A 6 4.47 -7.59 -16.53
C ASN A 6 3.38 -6.89 -15.69
N LYS A 7 2.90 -5.72 -16.15
CA LYS A 7 1.84 -4.92 -15.51
C LYS A 7 0.57 -5.75 -15.20
N GLU A 8 0.39 -6.86 -15.89
CA GLU A 8 -0.80 -7.72 -15.84
C GLU A 8 -0.93 -8.59 -14.58
N SER A 9 0.14 -8.88 -13.83
CA SER A 9 0.08 -9.96 -12.82
C SER A 9 -0.73 -9.63 -11.56
N TYR A 10 -0.98 -8.35 -11.28
CA TYR A 10 -1.76 -7.92 -10.11
C TYR A 10 -2.86 -6.90 -10.45
N ALA A 11 -2.85 -6.30 -11.64
CA ALA A 11 -3.72 -5.17 -11.99
C ALA A 11 -5.15 -5.58 -12.42
N THR A 12 -5.47 -6.87 -12.57
CA THR A 12 -6.70 -7.29 -13.28
C THR A 12 -7.51 -8.41 -12.64
N SER A 13 -6.96 -9.18 -11.70
CA SER A 13 -7.67 -10.29 -11.09
C SER A 13 -8.35 -9.86 -9.80
N PRO A 14 -9.70 -9.85 -9.71
CA PRO A 14 -10.37 -9.68 -8.44
C PRO A 14 -9.99 -10.83 -7.49
N PRO A 15 -9.90 -10.57 -6.18
CA PRO A 15 -9.58 -11.59 -5.19
C PRO A 15 -10.61 -12.74 -5.22
N PRO A 16 -10.18 -13.97 -4.88
CA PRO A 16 -10.98 -15.19 -5.03
C PRO A 16 -12.30 -15.15 -4.25
N ALA A 17 -13.31 -15.86 -4.77
CA ALA A 17 -14.65 -15.91 -4.19
C ALA A 17 -14.67 -16.70 -2.86
N GLY A 18 -14.94 -16.00 -1.75
CA GLY A 18 -15.19 -16.54 -0.41
C GLY A 18 -16.15 -15.65 0.39
N GLY A 19 -16.57 -16.11 1.58
CA GLY A 19 -17.54 -15.42 2.45
C GLY A 19 -16.98 -14.26 3.29
N GLY A 20 -15.65 -14.16 3.41
CA GLY A 20 -14.93 -13.10 4.15
C GLY A 20 -14.56 -11.88 3.31
N PHE A 21 -13.69 -11.01 3.84
CA PHE A 21 -13.21 -9.82 3.15
C PHE A 21 -12.50 -10.18 1.84
N ARG A 22 -12.99 -9.64 0.71
CA ARG A 22 -12.49 -9.91 -0.65
C ARG A 22 -11.51 -8.82 -1.10
N GLY A 23 -10.47 -8.55 -0.33
CA GLY A 23 -9.41 -7.63 -0.72
C GLY A 23 -8.06 -8.20 -0.34
N TYR A 24 -7.01 -7.76 -1.03
CA TYR A 24 -5.64 -8.11 -0.67
C TYR A 24 -5.24 -7.46 0.66
N ILE A 25 -4.22 -8.00 1.32
CA ILE A 25 -3.64 -7.40 2.52
C ILE A 25 -2.22 -6.94 2.21
N LYS A 26 -1.96 -5.65 2.41
CA LYS A 26 -0.64 -5.04 2.34
C LYS A 26 -0.10 -4.78 3.74
N VAL A 27 1.11 -5.27 4.03
CA VAL A 27 1.85 -4.93 5.24
C VAL A 27 2.97 -3.96 4.88
N CYS A 28 2.82 -2.70 5.26
CA CYS A 28 3.74 -1.62 4.90
C CYS A 28 4.86 -1.45 5.94
N GLY A 29 6.03 -0.96 5.53
CA GLY A 29 7.14 -0.65 6.43
C GLY A 29 7.93 -1.88 6.89
N VAL A 30 8.11 -2.86 6.01
CA VAL A 30 8.93 -4.06 6.28
C VAL A 30 10.42 -3.69 6.21
N THR A 31 11.18 -4.02 7.26
CA THR A 31 12.61 -3.67 7.35
C THR A 31 13.55 -4.84 7.62
N LEU A 32 13.04 -6.04 7.91
CA LEU A 32 13.88 -7.23 8.13
C LEU A 32 13.58 -8.35 7.11
N PRO A 33 14.63 -9.05 6.62
CA PRO A 33 14.50 -10.27 5.80
C PRO A 33 13.51 -11.30 6.37
N SER A 34 13.65 -11.63 7.65
CA SER A 34 12.82 -12.63 8.33
C SER A 34 11.36 -12.21 8.47
N GLN A 35 11.09 -10.90 8.56
CA GLN A 35 9.70 -10.40 8.53
C GLN A 35 9.09 -10.63 7.15
N LEU A 36 9.83 -10.37 6.07
CA LEU A 36 9.33 -10.61 4.71
C LEU A 36 9.00 -12.09 4.48
N GLU A 37 9.91 -12.99 4.87
CA GLU A 37 9.71 -14.44 4.77
C GLU A 37 8.47 -14.88 5.53
N ALA A 38 8.33 -14.47 6.79
CA ALA A 38 7.17 -14.82 7.60
C ALA A 38 5.85 -14.28 7.05
N LEU A 39 5.85 -13.07 6.47
CA LEU A 39 4.67 -12.49 5.84
C LEU A 39 4.25 -13.28 4.58
N ASP A 40 5.21 -13.69 3.76
CA ASP A 40 4.97 -14.52 2.58
C ASP A 40 4.39 -15.90 2.96
N GLU A 41 4.96 -16.54 3.99
CA GLU A 41 4.46 -17.82 4.52
C GLU A 41 3.04 -17.72 5.08
N MET A 42 2.68 -16.60 5.70
CA MET A 42 1.32 -16.33 6.19
C MET A 42 0.30 -16.04 5.07
N GLY A 43 0.73 -15.92 3.82
CA GLY A 43 -0.15 -15.57 2.70
C GLY A 43 -0.58 -14.09 2.73
N VAL A 44 0.28 -13.20 3.22
CA VAL A 44 0.15 -11.76 3.00
C VAL A 44 0.43 -11.46 1.53
N ASP A 45 -0.39 -10.60 0.95
CA ASP A 45 -0.44 -10.43 -0.50
C ASP A 45 0.59 -9.39 -0.98
N LEU A 46 0.81 -8.31 -0.22
CA LEU A 46 1.78 -7.27 -0.54
C LEU A 46 2.66 -6.86 0.66
N ALA A 47 3.95 -6.64 0.41
CA ALA A 47 4.91 -6.06 1.35
C ALA A 47 5.33 -4.65 0.89
N GLY A 48 5.18 -3.66 1.77
CA GLY A 48 5.62 -2.29 1.51
C GLY A 48 7.01 -2.01 2.06
N PHE A 49 7.91 -1.49 1.20
CA PHE A 49 9.27 -1.11 1.53
C PHE A 49 9.43 0.40 1.37
N ILE A 50 9.79 1.12 2.44
CA ILE A 50 9.81 2.59 2.42
C ILE A 50 11.19 3.09 2.01
N PHE A 51 11.26 3.79 0.87
CA PHE A 51 12.47 4.40 0.30
C PHE A 51 12.52 5.91 0.55
N TYR A 52 12.01 6.35 1.69
CA TYR A 52 12.09 7.74 2.13
C TYR A 52 13.06 7.89 3.32
N PRO A 53 14.22 8.55 3.16
CA PRO A 53 15.28 8.56 4.18
C PRO A 53 14.88 9.11 5.55
N LYS A 54 13.90 10.02 5.64
CA LYS A 54 13.44 10.56 6.94
C LYS A 54 12.44 9.65 7.65
N SER A 55 12.03 8.54 7.03
CA SER A 55 11.15 7.56 7.68
C SER A 55 11.96 6.71 8.66
N PRO A 56 11.44 6.44 9.88
CA PRO A 56 12.07 5.47 10.77
C PRO A 56 12.03 4.03 10.21
N ARG A 57 11.27 3.82 9.14
CA ARG A 57 11.08 2.55 8.44
C ARG A 57 11.85 2.52 7.10
N PHE A 58 12.84 3.38 6.92
CA PHE A 58 13.66 3.41 5.71
C PHE A 58 14.36 2.06 5.49
N VAL A 59 14.16 1.46 4.31
CA VAL A 59 14.55 0.07 4.05
C VAL A 59 16.00 -0.06 3.53
N ALA A 60 16.52 0.94 2.81
CA ALA A 60 17.73 0.74 2.01
C ALA A 60 19.00 0.50 2.86
N ASN A 61 18.99 0.86 4.14
CA ASN A 61 20.05 0.55 5.10
C ASN A 61 19.74 -0.67 5.98
N ARG A 62 18.66 -1.42 5.69
CA ARG A 62 18.19 -2.58 6.47
C ARG A 62 18.10 -3.86 5.65
N ILE A 63 17.62 -3.77 4.41
CA ILE A 63 17.55 -4.91 3.48
C ILE A 63 18.32 -4.54 2.21
N SER A 64 19.26 -5.38 1.80
CA SER A 64 20.05 -5.11 0.60
C SER A 64 19.23 -5.39 -0.68
N PRO A 65 19.54 -4.69 -1.79
CA PRO A 65 18.99 -5.01 -3.10
C PRO A 65 19.23 -6.48 -3.48
N ASP A 66 20.43 -7.01 -3.20
CA ASP A 66 20.78 -8.41 -3.49
C ASP A 66 19.84 -9.42 -2.84
N TYR A 67 19.44 -9.16 -1.60
CA TYR A 67 18.48 -10.02 -0.90
C TYR A 67 17.11 -9.97 -1.58
N LEU A 68 16.54 -8.77 -1.80
CA LEU A 68 15.20 -8.62 -2.39
C LEU A 68 15.11 -9.08 -3.85
N ARG A 69 16.22 -9.07 -4.59
CA ARG A 69 16.31 -9.68 -5.92
C ARG A 69 16.26 -11.20 -5.88
N LYS A 70 16.86 -11.82 -4.88
CA LYS A 70 16.98 -13.28 -4.75
C LYS A 70 15.80 -13.92 -4.03
N PHE A 71 15.04 -13.15 -3.27
CA PHE A 71 13.84 -13.61 -2.58
C PHE A 71 12.83 -14.19 -3.59
N ARG A 72 12.40 -15.44 -3.38
CA ARG A 72 11.50 -16.19 -4.28
C ARG A 72 10.13 -16.49 -3.64
N GLY A 73 9.53 -15.48 -3.01
CA GLY A 73 8.17 -15.57 -2.47
C GLY A 73 7.09 -15.23 -3.50
N ARG A 74 5.83 -15.30 -3.07
CA ARG A 74 4.64 -14.91 -3.85
C ARG A 74 4.18 -13.48 -3.52
N ILE A 75 4.59 -12.95 -2.38
CA ILE A 75 4.25 -11.60 -1.91
C ILE A 75 4.78 -10.52 -2.87
N ALA A 76 3.88 -9.61 -3.28
CA ALA A 76 4.24 -8.50 -4.15
C ALA A 76 5.03 -7.43 -3.39
N LYS A 77 6.11 -6.91 -4.00
CA LYS A 77 6.98 -5.90 -3.40
C LYS A 77 6.57 -4.50 -3.86
N VAL A 78 6.08 -3.70 -2.93
CA VAL A 78 5.65 -2.31 -3.18
C VAL A 78 6.69 -1.34 -2.62
N GLY A 79 7.33 -0.55 -3.47
CA GLY A 79 8.21 0.53 -2.99
C GLY A 79 7.41 1.79 -2.67
N VAL A 80 7.64 2.39 -1.51
CA VAL A 80 6.98 3.65 -1.10
C VAL A 80 7.97 4.80 -1.19
N PHE A 81 7.61 5.82 -1.96
CA PHE A 81 8.45 6.96 -2.27
C PHE A 81 7.76 8.27 -1.89
N VAL A 82 8.54 9.28 -1.57
CA VAL A 82 8.06 10.63 -1.26
C VAL A 82 8.93 11.62 -2.00
N ASN A 83 8.39 12.21 -3.07
CA ASN A 83 9.04 13.25 -3.87
C ASN A 83 10.45 12.87 -4.37
N MET A 84 10.69 11.58 -4.62
CA MET A 84 11.97 11.09 -5.15
C MET A 84 12.09 11.47 -6.64
N PRO A 85 13.26 11.90 -7.15
CA PRO A 85 13.47 12.12 -8.57
C PRO A 85 13.25 10.86 -9.41
N PHE A 86 12.74 11.03 -10.63
CA PHE A 86 12.36 9.92 -11.52
C PHE A 86 13.49 8.90 -11.74
N GLU A 87 14.69 9.37 -12.06
CA GLU A 87 15.83 8.48 -12.34
C GLU A 87 16.22 7.64 -11.12
N GLU A 88 16.18 8.23 -9.92
CA GLU A 88 16.50 7.53 -8.68
C GLU A 88 15.41 6.51 -8.31
N LEU A 89 14.15 6.88 -8.52
CA LEU A 89 13.01 5.98 -8.34
C LEU A 89 13.13 4.76 -9.25
N MET A 90 13.38 4.97 -10.55
CA MET A 90 13.49 3.87 -11.51
C MET A 90 14.70 2.97 -11.24
N ARG A 91 15.85 3.54 -10.85
CA ARG A 91 17.00 2.74 -10.38
C ARG A 91 16.62 1.88 -9.18
N THR A 92 15.90 2.44 -8.21
CA THR A 92 15.42 1.70 -7.03
C THR A 92 14.47 0.56 -7.42
N VAL A 93 13.54 0.81 -8.35
CA VAL A 93 12.63 -0.21 -8.89
C VAL A 93 13.42 -1.38 -9.49
N GLU A 94 14.43 -1.10 -10.31
CA GLU A 94 15.27 -2.13 -10.92
C GLU A 94 16.12 -2.88 -9.89
N ASP A 95 16.79 -2.15 -9.00
CA ASP A 95 17.71 -2.69 -8.01
C ASP A 95 17.01 -3.65 -7.05
N TYR A 96 15.83 -3.28 -6.58
CA TYR A 96 15.06 -4.07 -5.61
C TYR A 96 14.04 -5.01 -6.26
N ARG A 97 13.92 -4.98 -7.60
CA ARG A 97 12.93 -5.74 -8.38
C ARG A 97 11.51 -5.53 -7.85
N LEU A 98 11.13 -4.27 -7.67
CA LEU A 98 9.80 -3.91 -7.17
C LEU A 98 8.72 -4.26 -8.20
N ASP A 99 7.55 -4.66 -7.70
CA ASP A 99 6.38 -5.02 -8.51
C ASP A 99 5.42 -3.83 -8.66
N MET A 100 5.38 -2.94 -7.67
CA MET A 100 4.58 -1.72 -7.67
C MET A 100 5.31 -0.55 -7.02
N VAL A 101 4.89 0.66 -7.37
CA VAL A 101 5.34 1.92 -6.77
C VAL A 101 4.16 2.61 -6.11
N GLN A 102 4.34 3.02 -4.86
CA GLN A 102 3.44 3.89 -4.12
C GLN A 102 4.06 5.29 -4.00
N LEU A 103 3.42 6.28 -4.63
CA LEU A 103 3.80 7.69 -4.58
C LEU A 103 3.03 8.39 -3.46
N HIS A 104 3.73 8.67 -2.36
CA HIS A 104 3.15 9.15 -1.11
C HIS A 104 3.45 10.64 -0.83
N GLY A 105 4.16 11.31 -1.72
CA GLY A 105 4.44 12.73 -1.60
C GLY A 105 3.39 13.63 -2.27
N ASP A 106 3.91 14.73 -2.78
CA ASP A 106 3.21 15.80 -3.50
C ASP A 106 3.45 15.64 -5.01
N GLU A 107 3.72 14.41 -5.47
CA GLU A 107 3.96 14.13 -6.88
C GLU A 107 2.73 14.51 -7.71
N ILE A 108 2.93 15.36 -8.72
CA ILE A 108 1.87 15.86 -9.61
C ILE A 108 1.42 14.77 -10.60
N PRO A 109 0.25 14.92 -11.26
CA PRO A 109 -0.25 13.92 -12.20
C PRO A 109 0.75 13.54 -13.30
N ARG A 110 1.42 14.53 -13.91
CA ARG A 110 2.44 14.27 -14.95
C ARG A 110 3.59 13.37 -14.46
N TYR A 111 4.01 13.53 -13.20
CA TYR A 111 5.05 12.67 -12.63
C TYR A 111 4.53 11.25 -12.42
N CYS A 112 3.29 11.11 -11.92
CA CYS A 112 2.65 9.82 -11.74
C CYS A 112 2.53 9.07 -13.07
N GLU A 113 2.05 9.75 -14.11
CA GLU A 113 1.90 9.21 -15.47
C GLU A 113 3.25 8.75 -16.03
N GLN A 114 4.29 9.58 -15.85
CA GLN A 114 5.65 9.25 -16.28
C GLN A 114 6.14 7.94 -15.65
N VAL A 115 5.88 7.69 -14.37
CA VAL A 115 6.23 6.43 -13.68
C VAL A 115 5.31 5.29 -14.12
N ALA A 116 4.01 5.56 -14.27
CA ALA A 116 2.99 4.58 -14.66
C ALA A 116 3.24 3.96 -16.03
N ASN A 117 4.02 4.61 -16.90
CA ASN A 117 4.49 4.04 -18.17
C ASN A 117 5.41 2.81 -18.00
N TYR A 118 6.00 2.61 -16.83
CA TYR A 118 7.00 1.56 -16.59
C TYR A 118 6.59 0.56 -15.50
N ILE A 119 5.76 0.96 -14.54
CA ILE A 119 5.40 0.11 -13.40
C ILE A 119 4.03 0.52 -12.89
N THR A 120 3.32 -0.39 -12.22
CA THR A 120 2.03 -0.09 -11.57
C THR A 120 2.22 0.96 -10.48
N VAL A 121 1.45 2.06 -10.55
CA VAL A 121 1.52 3.20 -9.63
C VAL A 121 0.27 3.28 -8.76
N ILE A 122 0.50 3.39 -7.45
CA ILE A 122 -0.49 3.71 -6.44
C ILE A 122 -0.23 5.16 -5.98
N LYS A 123 -1.15 6.10 -6.27
CA LYS A 123 -1.05 7.46 -5.73
C LYS A 123 -1.73 7.53 -4.37
N ALA A 124 -0.99 7.93 -3.34
CA ALA A 124 -1.58 8.17 -2.03
C ALA A 124 -2.11 9.61 -1.90
N PHE A 125 -3.32 9.74 -1.36
CA PHE A 125 -3.95 10.98 -0.93
C PHE A 125 -4.05 10.95 0.59
N ARG A 126 -3.41 11.94 1.22
CA ARG A 126 -3.50 12.16 2.66
C ARG A 126 -4.71 13.07 2.88
N LEU A 127 -5.75 12.54 3.53
CA LEU A 127 -7.06 13.18 3.62
C LEU A 127 -7.43 13.56 5.05
N SER A 128 -8.13 14.68 5.18
CA SER A 128 -8.85 15.14 6.35
C SER A 128 -10.34 14.86 6.18
N GLU A 129 -11.11 14.95 7.27
CA GLU A 129 -12.56 14.65 7.28
C GLU A 129 -13.36 15.48 6.25
N ASN A 130 -12.89 16.67 5.87
CA ASN A 130 -13.62 17.62 5.02
C ASN A 130 -12.96 17.85 3.64
N ASP A 131 -11.96 17.04 3.28
CA ASP A 131 -11.26 17.24 2.01
C ASP A 131 -12.17 16.89 0.82
N PRO A 132 -12.17 17.69 -0.26
CA PRO A 132 -12.97 17.41 -1.45
C PRO A 132 -12.32 16.32 -2.30
N ILE A 133 -12.45 15.05 -1.87
CA ILE A 133 -11.73 13.89 -2.41
C ILE A 133 -11.87 13.79 -3.94
N ASP A 134 -13.09 13.90 -4.47
CA ASP A 134 -13.33 13.79 -5.91
C ASP A 134 -12.57 14.85 -6.71
N TRP A 135 -12.52 16.09 -6.20
CA TRP A 135 -11.78 17.17 -6.86
C TRP A 135 -10.26 16.95 -6.80
N MET A 136 -9.75 16.46 -5.66
CA MET A 136 -8.33 16.19 -5.46
C MET A 136 -7.84 15.00 -6.30
N ALA A 137 -8.66 13.95 -6.41
CA ALA A 137 -8.31 12.72 -7.10
C ALA A 137 -8.48 12.81 -8.62
N LYS A 138 -9.49 13.54 -9.11
CA LYS A 138 -9.83 13.62 -10.54
C LYS A 138 -8.65 13.90 -11.48
N PRO A 139 -7.70 14.82 -11.18
CA PRO A 139 -6.54 15.04 -12.05
C PRO A 139 -5.62 13.82 -12.21
N TYR A 140 -5.74 12.82 -11.34
CA TYR A 140 -4.92 11.60 -11.33
C TYR A 140 -5.62 10.39 -11.96
N ASP A 141 -6.88 10.51 -12.42
CA ASP A 141 -7.67 9.38 -12.94
C ASP A 141 -6.97 8.65 -14.09
N GLU A 142 -6.26 9.36 -14.96
CA GLU A 142 -5.48 8.75 -16.05
C GLU A 142 -3.98 8.68 -15.75
N ALA A 143 -3.53 9.22 -14.61
CA ALA A 143 -2.13 9.38 -14.29
C ALA A 143 -1.54 8.25 -13.43
N CYS A 144 -2.37 7.41 -12.81
CA CYS A 144 -1.93 6.27 -12.03
C CYS A 144 -2.91 5.10 -12.14
N ASP A 145 -2.47 3.91 -11.77
CA ASP A 145 -3.30 2.70 -11.87
C ASP A 145 -4.28 2.58 -10.68
N MET A 146 -3.86 3.03 -9.48
CA MET A 146 -4.63 2.88 -8.24
C MET A 146 -4.50 4.10 -7.31
N TYR A 147 -5.46 4.23 -6.40
CA TYR A 147 -5.43 5.19 -5.29
C TYR A 147 -5.09 4.54 -3.96
N MET A 148 -4.58 5.33 -3.02
CA MET A 148 -4.55 4.99 -1.61
C MET A 148 -5.08 6.16 -0.82
N PHE A 149 -6.06 5.91 0.04
CA PHE A 149 -6.57 6.91 0.96
C PHE A 149 -5.97 6.66 2.33
N ASP A 150 -5.18 7.63 2.81
CA ASP A 150 -4.51 7.60 4.11
C ASP A 150 -4.94 8.82 4.94
N THR A 151 -4.84 8.74 6.26
CA THR A 151 -5.16 9.88 7.13
C THR A 151 -4.07 10.95 7.00
N LEU A 152 -4.47 12.22 6.99
CA LEU A 152 -3.57 13.33 7.32
C LEU A 152 -3.01 13.16 8.74
N GLY A 153 -1.80 12.59 8.84
CA GLY A 153 -0.97 12.68 10.03
C GLY A 153 -0.47 14.11 10.24
N ALA A 154 -0.26 14.53 11.48
CA ALA A 154 0.26 15.85 11.82
C ALA A 154 1.77 15.91 11.50
N GLY A 155 2.10 16.06 10.23
CA GLY A 155 3.48 15.83 9.79
C GLY A 155 3.94 14.40 10.10
N TYR A 156 5.26 14.18 10.11
CA TYR A 156 5.87 12.87 10.37
C TYR A 156 5.66 12.32 11.81
N GLY A 157 4.71 12.86 12.58
CA GLY A 157 4.24 12.38 13.88
C GLY A 157 2.71 12.38 13.94
N GLY A 158 2.08 11.22 14.05
CA GLY A 158 0.62 11.04 13.85
C GLY A 158 -0.28 11.82 14.81
N THR A 159 -1.47 12.21 14.32
CA THR A 159 -2.56 12.84 15.09
C THR A 159 -3.33 11.88 16.01
N GLY A 160 -3.04 10.58 15.93
CA GLY A 160 -3.81 9.54 16.63
C GLY A 160 -5.23 9.30 16.09
N LYS A 161 -5.68 10.05 15.08
CA LYS A 161 -7.00 9.88 14.45
C LYS A 161 -6.95 8.80 13.35
N LYS A 162 -7.93 7.90 13.36
CA LYS A 162 -8.17 6.94 12.28
C LYS A 162 -8.88 7.63 11.11
N PHE A 163 -8.62 7.16 9.89
CA PHE A 163 -9.35 7.64 8.72
C PHE A 163 -10.78 7.10 8.76
N ASP A 164 -11.77 7.99 8.68
CA ASP A 164 -13.16 7.57 8.59
C ASP A 164 -13.50 7.21 7.13
N TRP A 165 -13.52 5.92 6.79
CA TRP A 165 -13.82 5.45 5.44
C TRP A 165 -15.22 5.83 4.95
N ASN A 166 -16.13 6.27 5.83
CA ASN A 166 -17.46 6.72 5.43
C ASN A 166 -17.39 7.91 4.45
N VAL A 167 -16.31 8.71 4.47
CA VAL A 167 -16.10 9.80 3.49
C VAL A 167 -16.04 9.28 2.05
N LEU A 168 -15.64 8.02 1.85
CA LEU A 168 -15.55 7.41 0.52
C LEU A 168 -16.93 6.96 -0.01
N LYS A 169 -17.92 6.74 0.85
CA LYS A 169 -19.24 6.21 0.45
C LYS A 169 -19.98 7.12 -0.52
N ASN A 170 -19.76 8.43 -0.40
CA ASN A 170 -20.37 9.44 -1.25
C ASN A 170 -19.45 9.94 -2.36
N SER A 171 -18.25 9.36 -2.49
CA SER A 171 -17.30 9.74 -3.55
C SER A 171 -17.71 9.15 -4.90
N MET A 172 -17.30 9.80 -5.98
CA MET A 172 -17.48 9.34 -7.36
C MET A 172 -16.26 8.53 -7.86
N ILE A 173 -15.45 8.01 -6.94
CA ILE A 173 -14.23 7.27 -7.27
C ILE A 173 -14.57 5.95 -7.96
N ASP A 174 -14.13 5.79 -9.21
CA ASP A 174 -14.30 4.55 -9.98
C ASP A 174 -13.00 3.73 -10.12
N LYS A 175 -11.89 4.24 -9.57
CA LYS A 175 -10.57 3.59 -9.59
C LYS A 175 -10.43 2.60 -8.43
N LEU A 176 -9.65 1.53 -8.65
CA LEU A 176 -9.24 0.62 -7.58
C LEU A 176 -8.44 1.37 -6.51
N PHE A 177 -8.69 1.07 -5.24
CA PHE A 177 -8.02 1.77 -4.14
C PHE A 177 -7.61 0.90 -2.96
N PHE A 178 -6.62 1.39 -2.22
CA PHE A 178 -6.20 0.86 -0.94
C PHE A 178 -6.91 1.60 0.19
N LEU A 179 -7.43 0.86 1.15
CA LEU A 179 -7.85 1.40 2.45
C LEU A 179 -6.65 1.41 3.40
N SER A 180 -6.27 2.60 3.87
CA SER A 180 -5.26 2.77 4.92
C SER A 180 -5.80 3.69 6.02
N GLY A 181 -4.92 4.30 6.81
CA GLY A 181 -5.30 5.32 7.79
C GLY A 181 -5.63 4.77 9.18
N GLY A 182 -4.62 4.20 9.86
CA GLY A 182 -4.72 3.87 11.28
C GLY A 182 -5.47 2.58 11.61
N ILE A 183 -5.59 1.65 10.64
CA ILE A 183 -6.10 0.28 10.87
C ILE A 183 -5.30 -0.37 12.00
N GLU A 184 -6.00 -0.99 12.95
CA GLU A 184 -5.40 -1.71 14.08
C GLU A 184 -6.14 -3.03 14.37
N PRO A 185 -5.55 -3.93 15.18
CA PRO A 185 -6.25 -5.13 15.64
C PRO A 185 -7.59 -4.77 16.31
N GLY A 186 -8.67 -5.46 15.93
CA GLY A 186 -10.04 -5.17 16.36
C GLY A 186 -10.89 -4.41 15.35
N ASP A 187 -10.31 -3.88 14.25
CA ASP A 187 -11.07 -3.25 13.17
C ASP A 187 -11.57 -4.23 12.08
N GLU A 188 -11.29 -5.53 12.20
CA GLU A 188 -11.64 -6.55 11.19
C GLU A 188 -13.14 -6.57 10.88
N GLU A 189 -14.00 -6.51 11.89
CA GLU A 189 -15.45 -6.47 11.69
C GLU A 189 -15.91 -5.17 11.03
N LYS A 190 -15.26 -4.05 11.32
CA LYS A 190 -15.56 -2.77 10.64
C LYS A 190 -15.16 -2.83 9.17
N LEU A 191 -14.01 -3.43 8.87
CA LEU A 191 -13.56 -3.66 7.50
C LEU A 191 -14.51 -4.59 6.75
N LYS A 192 -14.96 -5.69 7.36
CA LYS A 192 -15.96 -6.61 6.78
C LYS A 192 -17.31 -5.92 6.56
N GLN A 193 -17.74 -5.06 7.47
CA GLN A 193 -18.96 -4.26 7.31
C GLN A 193 -18.82 -3.26 6.16
N PHE A 194 -17.72 -2.51 6.12
CA PHE A 194 -17.44 -1.57 5.03
C PHE A 194 -17.33 -2.29 3.69
N ALA A 195 -16.80 -3.52 3.66
CA ALA A 195 -16.69 -4.33 2.45
C ALA A 195 -18.03 -4.69 1.78
N LYS A 196 -19.16 -4.48 2.47
CA LYS A 196 -20.51 -4.70 1.93
C LYS A 196 -21.04 -3.49 1.15
N GLU A 197 -20.40 -2.34 1.26
CA GLU A 197 -20.79 -1.11 0.58
C GLU A 197 -20.52 -1.19 -0.92
N ASN A 198 -21.24 -0.42 -1.75
CA ASN A 198 -21.03 -0.47 -3.20
C ASN A 198 -19.63 0.00 -3.61
N ILE A 199 -19.12 1.05 -2.97
CA ILE A 199 -17.76 1.57 -3.19
C ILE A 199 -16.70 0.52 -2.86
N ALA A 200 -17.01 -0.42 -1.96
CA ALA A 200 -16.05 -1.42 -1.52
C ALA A 200 -15.68 -2.45 -2.60
N LYS A 201 -16.48 -2.57 -3.66
CA LYS A 201 -16.13 -3.39 -4.84
C LYS A 201 -14.86 -2.90 -5.55
N LYS A 202 -14.44 -1.66 -5.27
CA LYS A 202 -13.22 -1.05 -5.79
C LYS A 202 -12.06 -1.15 -4.80
N ILE A 203 -12.24 -1.73 -3.61
CA ILE A 203 -11.13 -1.97 -2.69
C ILE A 203 -10.23 -3.04 -3.32
N PHE A 204 -9.00 -2.64 -3.61
CA PHE A 204 -7.95 -3.54 -4.02
C PHE A 204 -7.32 -4.22 -2.80
N ALA A 205 -6.94 -3.43 -1.80
CA ALA A 205 -6.30 -3.94 -0.59
C ALA A 205 -6.58 -3.11 0.66
N VAL A 206 -6.39 -3.72 1.83
CA VAL A 206 -6.18 -3.01 3.10
C VAL A 206 -4.70 -2.87 3.36
N ASP A 207 -4.26 -1.72 3.82
CA ASP A 207 -2.87 -1.40 4.14
C ASP A 207 -2.69 -1.21 5.64
N ILE A 208 -1.89 -2.08 6.26
CA ILE A 208 -1.60 -2.04 7.69
C ILE A 208 -0.12 -1.71 7.94
N ASN A 209 0.15 -0.93 8.98
CA ASN A 209 1.51 -0.47 9.27
C ASN A 209 1.84 -0.36 10.76
N SER A 210 1.76 0.84 11.35
CA SER A 210 2.36 1.18 12.65
C SER A 210 1.69 0.50 13.84
N LYS A 211 0.39 0.21 13.75
CA LYS A 211 -0.39 -0.48 14.80
C LYS A 211 -0.08 -1.97 14.94
N PHE A 212 0.68 -2.50 13.98
CA PHE A 212 1.13 -3.89 13.90
C PHE A 212 2.64 -4.01 14.14
N GLU A 213 3.22 -3.09 14.90
CA GLU A 213 4.65 -3.04 15.20
C GLU A 213 4.92 -3.16 16.70
N THR A 214 6.05 -3.78 17.06
CA THR A 214 6.62 -3.70 18.42
C THR A 214 7.48 -2.45 18.58
N SER A 215 8.11 -2.00 17.49
CA SER A 215 8.84 -0.74 17.36
C SER A 215 8.86 -0.33 15.88
N PRO A 216 9.10 0.95 15.53
CA PRO A 216 9.05 1.40 14.14
C PRO A 216 9.90 0.52 13.21
N GLY A 217 9.25 -0.14 12.23
CA GLY A 217 9.88 -1.03 11.25
C GLY A 217 9.97 -2.50 11.65
N VAL A 218 9.70 -2.85 12.92
CA VAL A 218 9.68 -4.22 13.44
C VAL A 218 8.24 -4.66 13.68
N LYS A 219 7.74 -5.54 12.81
CA LYS A 219 6.35 -6.03 12.85
C LYS A 219 6.15 -7.03 13.98
N ASP A 220 5.02 -6.88 14.66
CA ASP A 220 4.48 -7.89 15.55
C ASP A 220 3.78 -8.96 14.70
N LEU A 221 4.54 -10.00 14.33
CA LEU A 221 4.08 -11.07 13.43
C LEU A 221 2.88 -11.84 13.99
N LYS A 222 2.70 -11.88 15.31
CA LYS A 222 1.53 -12.50 15.93
C LYS A 222 0.28 -11.66 15.65
N LYS A 223 0.33 -10.35 15.89
CA LYS A 223 -0.78 -9.43 15.58
C LYS A 223 -1.13 -9.44 14.09
N VAL A 224 -0.13 -9.48 13.21
CA VAL A 224 -0.38 -9.55 11.76
C VAL A 224 -1.11 -10.84 11.39
N ARG A 225 -0.64 -11.99 11.90
CA ARG A 225 -1.26 -13.29 11.63
C ARG A 225 -2.72 -13.32 12.09
N GLU A 226 -2.97 -12.95 13.34
CA GLU A 226 -4.32 -12.92 13.92
C GLU A 226 -5.26 -12.03 13.09
N PHE A 227 -4.80 -10.84 12.69
CA PHE A 227 -5.60 -9.94 11.86
C PHE A 227 -5.88 -10.50 10.46
N VAL A 228 -4.88 -11.11 9.81
CA VAL A 228 -5.05 -11.72 8.48
C VAL A 228 -6.07 -12.86 8.53
N GLU A 229 -5.96 -13.74 9.52
CA GLU A 229 -6.89 -14.86 9.74
C GLU A 229 -8.30 -14.36 10.04
N ASN A 230 -8.43 -13.41 10.97
CA ASN A 230 -9.72 -12.84 11.35
C ASN A 230 -10.38 -12.08 10.19
N LEU A 231 -9.63 -11.32 9.39
CA LEU A 231 -10.19 -10.56 8.28
C LEU A 231 -10.64 -11.46 7.11
N LYS A 232 -9.89 -12.54 6.83
CA LYS A 232 -10.18 -13.49 5.74
C LYS A 232 -11.26 -14.54 6.09
N SER A 233 -11.52 -14.79 7.38
CA SER A 233 -12.63 -15.66 7.85
C SER A 233 -14.01 -15.11 7.53
#